data_AF-A0A7C1GK01-F1
#
_entry.id   AF-A0A7C1GK01-F1
#
_cell.length_a   1.000
_cell.length_b   1.000
_cell.length_c   1.000
_cell.angle_alpha   90.00
_cell.angle_beta   90.00
_cell.angle_gamma   90.00
#
_symmetry.space_group_name_H-M   'P 1'
#
loop_
_entity.id
_entity.type
_entity.pdbx_description
1 polymer ?
#
loop_
_entity_poly.entity_id
_entity_poly.type
_entity_poly.pdbx_seq_one_letter_code
_entity_poly.pdbx_strand_id
1 'polypeptide(L)'
;MQKGNNNEVKKYKAIFFDFGGTLMCAESDNVAHLHMMKEVIQKYNLSASPEDMVTKYNSFLFTKEMTLRDADPEEKSFTPLRESTKKAFKGVLAEYDIQPSKEDFQWFSKLFYENHKKYIKLFPETLLILRELKNTDLH
;
A
#
# COMPACT_ATOMS: atom_id res chain seq x y z
N MET A 1 46.94 2.49 30.57
CA MET A 1 45.90 3.46 30.19
C MET A 1 45.53 3.23 28.74
N GLN A 2 44.40 2.57 28.48
CA GLN A 2 43.83 2.52 27.13
C GLN A 2 43.17 3.87 26.84
N LYS A 3 43.72 4.63 25.89
CA LYS A 3 42.99 5.74 25.27
C LYS A 3 41.98 5.12 24.31
N GLY A 4 40.73 4.96 24.78
CA GLY A 4 39.61 4.61 23.91
C GLY A 4 39.42 5.72 22.89
N ASN A 5 39.69 5.42 21.62
CA ASN A 5 39.53 6.34 20.51
C ASN A 5 38.03 6.43 20.18
N ASN A 6 37.28 7.13 21.02
CA ASN A 6 35.86 7.39 20.80
C ASN A 6 35.71 8.47 19.73
N ASN A 7 35.62 8.05 18.47
CA ASN A 7 34.86 8.70 17.37
C ASN A 7 35.15 8.01 16.04
N GLU A 8 34.88 6.70 15.92
CA GLU A 8 34.67 6.14 14.58
C GLU A 8 33.37 6.71 14.02
N VAL A 9 33.49 7.70 13.15
CA VAL A 9 32.36 8.18 12.34
C VAL A 9 31.93 7.01 11.45
N LYS A 10 30.81 6.36 11.78
CA LYS A 10 30.21 5.34 10.92
C LYS A 10 29.89 5.99 9.58
N LYS A 11 30.67 5.64 8.55
CA LYS A 11 30.40 6.04 7.17
C LYS A 11 29.33 5.12 6.60
N TYR A 12 28.11 5.64 6.45
CA TYR A 12 27.05 4.92 5.74
C TYR A 12 27.41 4.80 4.25
N LYS A 13 27.05 3.66 3.65
CA LYS A 13 27.29 3.38 2.22
C LYS A 13 26.01 3.41 1.39
N ALA A 14 24.86 3.21 2.01
CA ALA A 14 23.58 3.13 1.32
C ALA A 14 22.44 3.59 2.23
N ILE A 15 21.39 4.14 1.64
CA ILE A 15 20.11 4.44 2.32
C ILE A 15 18.97 3.80 1.54
N PHE A 16 18.23 2.92 2.21
CA PHE A 16 17.05 2.27 1.65
C PHE A 16 15.78 2.97 2.15
N PHE A 17 14.86 3.21 1.23
CA PHE A 17 13.55 3.77 1.54
C PHE A 17 12.47 2.73 1.23
N ASP A 18 11.58 2.51 2.18
CA ASP A 18 10.28 1.93 1.86
C ASP A 18 9.48 2.95 1.04
N PHE A 19 8.49 2.49 0.28
CA PHE A 19 7.66 3.35 -0.54
C PHE A 19 6.44 3.85 0.24
N GLY A 20 5.56 2.94 0.67
CA GLY A 20 4.30 3.26 1.33
C GLY A 20 4.50 3.88 2.71
N GLY A 21 3.93 5.07 2.95
CA GLY A 21 4.03 5.75 4.25
C GLY A 21 5.41 6.36 4.56
N THR A 22 6.42 6.13 3.71
CA THR A 22 7.75 6.74 3.83
C THR A 22 7.99 7.77 2.72
N LEU A 23 7.88 7.37 1.45
CA LEU A 23 7.97 8.28 0.31
C LEU A 23 6.57 8.72 -0.16
N MET A 24 5.62 7.79 -0.11
CA MET A 24 4.25 7.96 -0.53
C MET A 24 3.36 8.37 0.65
N CYS A 25 2.55 9.41 0.46
CA CYS A 25 1.58 9.88 1.45
C CYS A 25 0.44 8.87 1.64
N ALA A 26 0.31 8.30 2.84
CA ALA A 26 -0.74 7.32 3.15
C ALA A 26 -2.16 7.89 3.00
N GLU A 27 -2.36 9.19 3.24
CA GLU A 27 -3.66 9.84 3.03
C GLU A 27 -4.07 9.82 1.54
N SER A 28 -3.09 9.94 0.63
CA SER A 28 -3.35 9.91 -0.81
C SER A 28 -3.76 8.51 -1.30
N ASP A 29 -3.26 7.46 -0.65
CA ASP A 29 -3.69 6.07 -0.87
C ASP A 29 -5.14 5.86 -0.44
N ASN A 30 -5.51 6.40 0.73
CA ASN A 30 -6.89 6.37 1.20
C ASN A 30 -7.84 7.13 0.25
N VAL A 31 -7.40 8.25 -0.33
CA VAL A 31 -8.17 8.96 -1.38
C VAL A 31 -8.34 8.08 -2.63
N ALA A 32 -7.30 7.37 -3.06
CA ALA A 32 -7.41 6.44 -4.19
C ALA A 32 -8.44 5.34 -3.90
N HIS A 33 -8.38 4.71 -2.72
CA HIS A 33 -9.36 3.71 -2.30
C HIS A 33 -10.78 4.29 -2.24
N LEU A 34 -10.96 5.52 -1.75
CA LEU A 34 -12.27 6.18 -1.70
C LEU A 34 -12.89 6.33 -3.09
N HIS A 35 -12.11 6.75 -4.08
CA HIS A 35 -12.60 6.84 -5.46
C HIS A 35 -12.91 5.47 -6.05
N MET A 36 -12.07 4.46 -5.80
CA MET A 36 -12.36 3.09 -6.24
C MET A 36 -13.67 2.58 -5.64
N MET A 37 -13.90 2.79 -4.34
CA MET A 37 -15.12 2.32 -3.67
C MET A 37 -16.37 3.05 -4.18
N LYS A 38 -16.28 4.34 -4.53
CA LYS A 38 -17.38 5.05 -5.21
C LYS A 38 -17.77 4.38 -6.53
N GLU A 39 -16.78 3.98 -7.34
CA GLU A 39 -17.02 3.29 -8.61
C GLU A 39 -17.59 1.87 -8.40
N VAL A 40 -17.16 1.16 -7.36
CA VAL A 40 -17.73 -0.14 -6.98
C VAL A 40 -19.20 0.00 -6.55
N ILE A 41 -19.51 0.96 -5.66
CA ILE A 41 -20.89 1.27 -5.25
C ILE A 41 -21.76 1.52 -6.48
N GLN A 42 -21.28 2.35 -7.41
CA GLN A 42 -22.04 2.71 -8.60
C GLN A 42 -22.26 1.51 -9.53
N LYS A 43 -21.21 0.71 -9.80
CA LYS A 43 -21.30 -0.45 -10.71
C LYS A 43 -22.30 -1.50 -10.22
N TYR A 44 -22.36 -1.74 -8.91
CA TYR A 44 -23.23 -2.76 -8.32
C TYR A 44 -24.52 -2.19 -7.69
N ASN A 45 -24.75 -0.88 -7.81
CA ASN A 45 -25.88 -0.17 -7.22
C ASN A 45 -26.06 -0.46 -5.71
N LEU A 46 -24.95 -0.37 -4.96
CA LEU A 46 -24.91 -0.73 -3.53
C LEU A 46 -25.43 0.42 -2.67
N SER A 47 -26.24 0.09 -1.66
CA SER A 47 -26.63 1.04 -0.61
C SER A 47 -25.54 1.10 0.47
N ALA A 48 -24.41 1.74 0.16
CA ALA A 48 -23.27 1.86 1.06
C ALA A 48 -22.64 3.26 1.02
N SER A 49 -22.11 3.69 2.16
CA SER A 49 -21.23 4.86 2.24
C SER A 49 -19.86 4.51 1.62
N PRO A 50 -19.27 5.39 0.78
CA PRO A 50 -17.91 5.21 0.30
C PRO A 50 -16.88 5.03 1.42
N GLU A 51 -16.99 5.80 2.50
CA GLU A 51 -16.07 5.77 3.64
C GLU A 51 -16.15 4.44 4.40
N ASP A 52 -17.36 3.90 4.56
CA ASP A 52 -17.57 2.59 5.19
C ASP A 52 -17.01 1.48 4.30
N MET A 53 -17.20 1.56 2.98
CA MET A 53 -16.63 0.60 2.05
C MET A 53 -15.10 0.62 2.04
N VAL A 54 -14.47 1.80 2.13
CA VAL A 54 -13.02 1.90 2.25
C VAL A 54 -12.54 1.24 3.53
N THR A 55 -13.23 1.49 4.65
CA THR A 55 -12.90 0.86 5.93
C THR A 55 -12.97 -0.66 5.83
N LYS A 56 -14.03 -1.21 5.23
CA LYS A 56 -14.17 -2.65 4.99
C LYS A 56 -13.08 -3.17 4.06
N TYR A 57 -12.86 -2.51 2.92
CA TYR A 57 -11.83 -2.88 1.96
C TYR A 57 -10.44 -2.95 2.60
N ASN A 58 -10.05 -1.91 3.34
CA ASN A 58 -8.77 -1.85 4.04
C ASN A 58 -8.65 -2.95 5.10
N SER A 59 -9.75 -3.31 5.78
CA SER A 59 -9.73 -4.40 6.77
C SER A 59 -9.45 -5.77 6.13
N PHE A 60 -9.91 -6.01 4.89
CA PHE A 60 -9.58 -7.22 4.14
C PHE A 60 -8.22 -7.15 3.45
N LEU A 61 -7.76 -5.96 3.08
CA LEU A 61 -6.47 -5.76 2.42
C LEU A 61 -5.33 -5.91 3.42
N PHE A 62 -5.36 -5.14 4.51
CA PHE A 62 -4.29 -5.05 5.50
C PHE A 62 -4.51 -6.05 6.65
N THR A 63 -4.32 -7.33 6.35
CA THR A 63 -4.41 -8.40 7.36
C THR A 63 -3.09 -8.59 8.10
N LYS A 64 -3.13 -9.27 9.26
CA LYS A 64 -1.93 -9.67 10.00
C LYS A 64 -0.93 -10.47 9.15
N GLU A 65 -1.44 -11.24 8.19
CA GLU A 65 -0.66 -12.02 7.22
C GLU A 65 0.26 -11.11 6.37
N MET A 66 -0.04 -9.83 6.22
CA MET A 66 0.84 -8.89 5.51
C MET A 66 2.09 -8.52 6.30
N THR A 67 2.13 -8.71 7.62
CA THR A 67 3.26 -8.34 8.47
C THR A 67 4.03 -9.56 8.96
N LEU A 68 5.34 -9.44 9.20
CA LEU A 68 6.15 -10.51 9.78
C LEU A 68 5.98 -10.66 11.29
N ARG A 69 5.16 -9.81 11.93
CA ARG A 69 5.09 -9.73 13.40
C ARG A 69 4.32 -10.88 14.04
N ASP A 70 3.34 -11.43 13.32
CA ASP A 70 2.33 -12.34 13.89
C ASP A 70 2.29 -13.72 13.18
N ALA A 71 3.27 -14.04 12.33
CA ALA A 71 3.30 -15.28 11.55
C ALA A 71 4.61 -16.05 11.75
N ASP A 72 4.54 -17.39 11.78
CA ASP A 72 5.72 -18.25 11.72
C ASP A 72 6.48 -18.01 10.40
N PRO A 73 7.76 -17.62 10.43
CA PRO A 73 8.56 -17.41 9.22
C PRO A 73 8.61 -18.61 8.28
N GLU A 74 8.54 -19.84 8.80
CA GLU A 74 8.59 -21.07 8.00
C GLU A 74 7.27 -21.37 7.28
N GLU A 75 6.15 -20.88 7.81
CA GLU A 75 4.83 -21.03 7.20
C GLU A 75 4.50 -19.91 6.21
N LYS A 76 5.31 -18.84 6.21
CA LYS A 76 5.01 -17.66 5.42
C LYS A 76 5.61 -17.73 4.02
N SER A 77 4.73 -17.67 3.01
CA SER A 77 5.12 -17.49 1.62
C SER A 77 4.81 -16.08 1.12
N PHE A 78 5.62 -15.58 0.18
CA PHE A 78 5.35 -14.31 -0.48
C PHE A 78 4.03 -14.39 -1.26
N THR A 79 3.04 -13.61 -0.84
CA THR A 79 1.81 -13.42 -1.59
C THR A 79 1.88 -12.10 -2.34
N PRO A 80 1.76 -12.08 -3.68
CA PRO A 80 1.71 -10.85 -4.44
C PRO A 80 0.56 -9.95 -3.97
N LEU A 81 0.81 -8.64 -3.82
CA LEU A 81 -0.21 -7.67 -3.39
C LEU A 81 -1.48 -7.71 -4.25
N ARG A 82 -1.35 -8.03 -5.55
CA ARG A 82 -2.51 -8.21 -6.45
C ARG A 82 -3.49 -9.29 -5.95
N GLU A 83 -3.02 -10.35 -5.31
CA GLU A 83 -3.89 -11.40 -4.77
C GLU A 83 -4.61 -10.90 -3.51
N SER A 84 -3.92 -10.12 -2.66
CA SER A 84 -4.53 -9.47 -1.48
C SER A 84 -5.60 -8.46 -1.89
N THR A 85 -5.34 -7.62 -2.90
CA THR A 85 -6.34 -6.66 -3.41
C THR A 85 -7.55 -7.37 -4.03
N LYS A 86 -7.33 -8.51 -4.70
CA LYS A 86 -8.40 -9.37 -5.24
C LYS A 86 -9.24 -9.99 -4.12
N LYS A 87 -8.59 -10.51 -3.07
CA LYS A 87 -9.24 -11.04 -1.86
C LYS A 87 -10.07 -9.96 -1.18
N ALA A 88 -9.53 -8.75 -1.06
CA ALA A 88 -10.22 -7.60 -0.47
C ALA A 88 -11.46 -7.18 -1.27
N PHE A 89 -11.35 -7.09 -2.59
CA PHE A 89 -12.49 -6.80 -3.46
C PHE A 89 -13.60 -7.86 -3.32
N LYS A 90 -13.22 -9.14 -3.32
CA LYS A 90 -14.17 -10.24 -3.08
C LYS A 90 -14.80 -10.14 -1.69
N GLY A 91 -14.01 -9.82 -0.66
CA GLY A 91 -14.48 -9.67 0.71
C GLY A 91 -15.55 -8.59 0.84
N VAL A 92 -15.33 -7.43 0.23
CA VAL A 92 -16.32 -6.33 0.22
C VAL A 92 -17.61 -6.75 -0.49
N LEU A 93 -17.54 -7.42 -1.64
CA LEU A 93 -18.74 -7.82 -2.38
C LEU A 93 -19.51 -8.97 -1.72
N ALA A 94 -18.83 -9.85 -1.00
CA ALA A 94 -19.45 -10.96 -0.27
C ALA A 94 -20.42 -10.46 0.82
N GLU A 95 -20.19 -9.27 1.39
CA GLU A 95 -21.11 -8.61 2.35
C GLU A 95 -22.48 -8.28 1.74
N TYR A 96 -22.57 -8.30 0.41
CA TYR A 96 -23.79 -8.03 -0.36
C TYR A 96 -24.25 -9.27 -1.14
N ASP A 97 -23.74 -10.46 -0.79
CA ASP A 97 -23.99 -11.72 -1.49
C ASP A 97 -23.61 -11.71 -2.98
N ILE A 98 -22.71 -10.81 -3.39
CA ILE A 98 -22.24 -10.69 -4.77
C ILE A 98 -20.96 -11.51 -4.96
N GLN A 99 -21.00 -12.41 -5.95
CA GLN A 99 -19.80 -13.13 -6.40
C GLN A 99 -19.23 -12.44 -7.64
N PRO A 100 -18.03 -11.83 -7.57
CA PRO A 100 -17.42 -11.17 -8.73
C PRO A 100 -17.06 -12.17 -9.83
N SER A 101 -17.34 -11.79 -11.09
CA SER A 101 -16.92 -12.57 -12.27
C SER A 101 -15.43 -12.35 -12.59
N LYS A 102 -14.92 -13.07 -13.61
CA LYS A 102 -13.56 -12.84 -14.12
C LYS A 102 -13.41 -11.44 -14.71
N GLU A 103 -14.42 -10.96 -15.42
CA GLU A 103 -14.48 -9.63 -16.03
C GLU A 103 -14.50 -8.54 -14.95
N ASP A 104 -15.19 -8.78 -13.83
CA ASP A 104 -15.17 -7.86 -12.70
C ASP A 104 -13.78 -7.72 -12.08
N PHE A 105 -13.03 -8.83 -11.94
CA PHE A 105 -11.65 -8.76 -11.48
C PHE A 105 -10.74 -8.00 -12.45
N GLN A 106 -10.94 -8.17 -13.76
CA GLN A 106 -10.17 -7.43 -14.77
C GLN A 106 -10.49 -5.93 -14.72
N TRP A 107 -11.77 -5.60 -14.61
CA TRP A 107 -12.24 -4.22 -14.44
C TRP A 107 -11.67 -3.60 -13.16
N PHE A 108 -11.77 -4.30 -12.02
CA PHE A 108 -11.26 -3.82 -10.74
C PHE A 108 -9.73 -3.64 -10.73
N SER A 109 -8.99 -4.54 -11.38
CA SER A 109 -7.53 -4.40 -11.54
C SER A 109 -7.15 -3.13 -12.30
N LYS A 110 -7.87 -2.84 -13.39
CA LYS A 110 -7.68 -1.59 -14.15
C LYS A 110 -8.07 -0.37 -13.30
N LEU A 111 -9.20 -0.44 -12.61
CA LEU A 111 -9.68 0.60 -11.71
C LEU A 111 -8.65 0.92 -10.62
N PHE A 112 -8.09 -0.12 -9.98
CA PHE A 112 -7.04 -0.02 -8.98
C PHE A 112 -5.85 0.75 -9.55
N TYR A 113 -5.30 0.30 -10.68
CA TYR A 113 -4.13 0.92 -11.29
C TYR A 113 -4.36 2.39 -11.66
N GLU A 114 -5.46 2.71 -12.33
CA GLU A 114 -5.75 4.07 -12.78
C GLU A 114 -5.99 5.03 -11.60
N ASN A 115 -6.69 4.59 -10.54
CA ASN A 115 -6.91 5.41 -9.35
C ASN A 115 -5.60 5.67 -8.61
N HIS A 116 -4.75 4.66 -8.40
CA HIS A 116 -3.47 4.87 -7.74
C HIS A 116 -2.57 5.79 -8.57
N LYS A 117 -2.51 5.60 -9.89
CA LYS A 117 -1.76 6.49 -10.79
C LYS A 117 -2.23 7.94 -10.72
N LYS A 118 -3.53 8.17 -10.53
CA LYS A 118 -4.14 9.50 -10.52
C LYS A 118 -4.01 10.21 -9.17
N TYR A 119 -4.21 9.50 -8.07
CA TYR A 119 -4.41 10.12 -6.76
C TYR A 119 -3.22 9.98 -5.81
N ILE A 120 -2.33 9.00 -6.02
CA ILE A 120 -1.15 8.84 -5.16
C ILE A 120 -0.23 10.05 -5.28
N LYS A 121 0.21 10.53 -4.12
CA LYS A 121 1.14 11.64 -3.97
C LYS A 121 2.32 11.22 -3.12
N LEU A 122 3.50 11.71 -3.48
CA LEU A 122 4.67 11.67 -2.61
C LEU A 122 4.55 12.75 -1.53
N PHE A 123 5.29 12.60 -0.44
CA PHE A 123 5.49 13.74 0.46
C PHE A 123 6.20 14.88 -0.29
N PRO A 124 5.90 16.16 0.03
CA PRO A 124 6.45 17.31 -0.69
C PRO A 124 7.98 17.30 -0.80
N GLU A 125 8.65 16.85 0.27
CA GLU A 125 10.10 16.79 0.41
C GLU A 125 10.75 15.60 -0.29
N THR A 126 9.98 14.56 -0.65
CA THR A 126 10.52 13.29 -1.16
C THR A 126 11.47 13.49 -2.35
N LEU A 127 11.07 14.26 -3.35
CA LEU A 127 11.90 14.47 -4.54
C LEU A 127 13.14 15.32 -4.27
N LEU A 128 13.06 16.24 -3.30
CA LEU A 128 14.20 17.05 -2.89
C LEU A 128 15.26 16.17 -2.20
N ILE A 129 14.84 15.39 -1.20
CA ILE A 129 15.70 14.50 -0.42
C ILE A 129 16.39 13.48 -1.34
N LEU A 130 15.64 12.84 -2.23
CA LEU A 130 16.22 11.85 -3.16
C LEU A 130 17.26 12.48 -4.11
N ARG A 131 17.05 13.73 -4.55
CA ARG A 131 18.02 14.45 -5.39
C ARG A 131 19.27 14.82 -4.61
N GLU A 132 19.12 15.30 -3.39
CA GLU A 132 20.25 15.64 -2.52
C GLU A 132 21.11 14.41 -2.23
N LEU A 133 20.49 13.29 -1.85
CA LEU A 133 21.19 12.04 -1.58
C LEU A 133 21.91 11.47 -2.81
N LYS A 134 21.29 11.59 -3.99
CA LYS A 134 21.92 11.17 -5.26
C LYS A 134 23.20 11.94 -5.60
N ASN A 135 23.37 13.15 -5.05
CA ASN A 135 24.58 13.96 -5.24
C ASN A 135 25.67 13.65 -4.20
N THR A 136 25.51 12.60 -3.40
CA THR A 136 26.49 12.12 -2.42
C THR A 136 27.13 10.80 -2.87
N ASP A 137 28.12 10.30 -2.11
CA ASP A 137 28.72 8.97 -2.31
C ASP A 137 27.84 7.82 -1.74
N LEU A 138 26.58 8.09 -1.41
CA LEU A 138 25.65 7.10 -0.89
C LEU A 138 24.92 6.39 -2.03
N HIS A 139 24.80 5.07 -1.91
CA HIS A 139 23.95 4.24 -2.75
C HIS A 139 22.47 4.34 -2.39
#